data_AF-A0A953SMU2-F1
#
_entry.id   AF-A0A953SMU2-F1
#
_cell.length_a   1.000
_cell.length_b   1.000
_cell.length_c   1.000
_cell.angle_alpha   90.00
_cell.angle_beta   90.00
_cell.angle_gamma   90.00
#
_symmetry.space_group_name_H-M   'P 1'
#
loop_
_entity.id
_entity.type
_entity.pdbx_description
1 polymer ?
#
loop_
_entity_poly.entity_id
_entity_poly.type
_entity_poly.pdbx_seq_one_letter_code
_entity_poly.pdbx_strand_id
1 'polypeptide(L)'
;LNGDELFIKIDELLDEALRKFIYSHSEDIIQKEFINVIHAFFEYLNNNQLIIISSYTTITKSSEVILFSEKYYQGHDTHGYEGAIYDITSQGGEGIESVLEAIVERIKTTEKEKYISWLITKYFTLLDWDTKAKIISEIIEQFGYLFPEQIKELQITRLVPRIQELVNLIITTKRTVFGILNRS
;
A
#
# COMPACT_ATOMS: atom_id res chain seq x y z
N LEU A 1 -0.58 -11.46 -18.52
CA LEU A 1 -0.90 -10.84 -17.21
C LEU A 1 -1.80 -9.66 -17.50
N ASN A 2 -3.11 -9.85 -17.33
CA ASN A 2 -4.01 -8.72 -17.23
C ASN A 2 -3.73 -7.96 -15.90
N GLY A 3 -4.24 -6.74 -15.74
CA GLY A 3 -3.97 -5.95 -14.53
C GLY A 3 -4.43 -6.60 -13.22
N ASP A 4 -5.54 -7.34 -13.27
CA ASP A 4 -6.15 -7.98 -12.10
C ASP A 4 -5.33 -9.18 -11.60
N GLU A 5 -4.81 -10.00 -12.51
CA GLU A 5 -3.92 -11.13 -12.22
C GLU A 5 -2.63 -10.66 -11.52
N LEU A 6 -2.11 -9.48 -11.90
CA LEU A 6 -0.93 -8.93 -11.26
C LEU A 6 -1.23 -8.48 -9.82
N PHE A 7 -2.37 -7.83 -9.59
CA PHE A 7 -2.75 -7.37 -8.25
C PHE A 7 -3.00 -8.53 -7.29
N ILE A 8 -3.67 -9.58 -7.76
CA ILE A 8 -3.85 -10.83 -7.00
C ILE A 8 -2.47 -11.41 -6.65
N LYS A 9 -1.57 -11.48 -7.64
CA LYS A 9 -0.23 -12.04 -7.43
C LYS A 9 0.63 -11.22 -6.44
N ILE A 10 0.53 -9.89 -6.47
CA ILE A 10 1.20 -9.01 -5.48
C ILE A 10 0.67 -9.33 -4.07
N ASP A 11 -0.65 -9.44 -3.91
CA ASP A 11 -1.25 -9.73 -2.61
C ASP A 11 -0.84 -11.12 -2.11
N GLU A 12 -0.98 -12.15 -2.95
CA GLU A 12 -0.66 -13.54 -2.61
C GLU A 12 0.81 -13.71 -2.17
N LEU A 13 1.75 -13.12 -2.90
CA LEU A 13 3.17 -13.24 -2.58
C LEU A 13 3.51 -12.60 -1.23
N LEU A 14 2.92 -11.44 -0.92
CA LEU A 14 3.16 -10.75 0.35
C LEU A 14 2.41 -11.40 1.52
N ASP A 15 1.21 -11.94 1.28
CA ASP A 15 0.47 -12.75 2.27
C ASP A 15 1.21 -14.04 2.60
N GLU A 16 1.73 -14.73 1.59
CA GLU A 16 2.50 -15.94 1.78
C GLU A 16 3.80 -15.66 2.55
N ALA A 17 4.46 -14.53 2.24
CA ALA A 17 5.65 -14.09 2.96
C ALA A 17 5.38 -13.84 4.44
N LEU A 18 4.27 -13.15 4.76
CA LEU A 18 3.86 -12.92 6.14
C LEU A 18 3.59 -14.24 6.88
N ARG A 19 2.85 -15.17 6.27
CA ARG A 19 2.54 -16.48 6.87
C ARG A 19 3.77 -17.36 7.10
N LYS A 20 4.76 -17.27 6.22
CA LYS A 20 6.01 -18.05 6.30
C LYS A 20 7.06 -17.40 7.19
N PHE A 21 6.90 -16.13 7.53
CA PHE A 21 7.84 -15.44 8.40
C PHE A 21 7.67 -15.92 9.84
N ILE A 22 8.70 -16.62 10.35
CA ILE A 22 8.72 -17.15 11.70
C ILE A 22 9.58 -16.23 12.56
N TYR A 23 9.03 -15.80 13.68
CA TYR A 23 9.74 -15.02 14.68
C TYR A 23 9.34 -15.49 16.09
N SER A 24 10.19 -15.19 17.05
CA SER A 24 9.94 -15.45 18.47
C SER A 24 10.06 -14.13 19.22
N HIS A 25 9.08 -13.83 20.06
CA HIS A 25 9.13 -12.71 20.98
C HIS A 25 8.64 -13.14 22.36
N SER A 26 8.99 -12.37 23.37
CA SER A 26 8.42 -12.53 24.71
C SER A 26 7.03 -11.88 24.78
N GLU A 27 6.20 -12.27 25.77
CA GLU A 27 4.88 -11.63 25.97
C GLU A 27 5.00 -10.12 26.18
N ASP A 28 6.10 -9.67 26.80
CA ASP A 28 6.45 -8.26 26.97
C ASP A 28 7.45 -7.80 25.91
N ILE A 29 6.97 -7.46 24.70
CA ILE A 29 7.85 -6.97 23.64
C ILE A 29 8.48 -5.63 24.04
N ILE A 30 9.76 -5.67 24.40
CA ILE A 30 10.57 -4.48 24.62
C ILE A 30 11.01 -3.93 23.25
N GLN A 31 11.24 -2.62 23.16
CA GLN A 31 11.72 -1.91 21.96
C GLN A 31 12.85 -2.63 21.19
N LYS A 32 13.76 -3.32 21.89
CA LYS A 32 14.84 -4.09 21.26
C LYS A 32 14.32 -5.30 20.46
N GLU A 33 13.33 -6.01 20.99
CA GLU A 33 12.70 -7.15 20.31
C GLU A 33 11.93 -6.66 19.08
N PHE A 34 11.18 -5.57 19.21
CA PHE A 34 10.53 -4.91 18.08
C PHE A 34 11.52 -4.61 16.94
N ILE A 35 12.62 -3.94 17.24
CA ILE A 35 13.63 -3.60 16.23
C ILE A 35 14.16 -4.87 15.54
N ASN A 36 14.41 -5.94 16.29
CA ASN A 36 14.90 -7.18 15.71
C ASN A 36 13.87 -7.85 14.79
N VAL A 37 12.61 -7.93 15.21
CA VAL A 37 11.54 -8.58 14.42
C VAL A 37 11.27 -7.80 13.15
N ILE A 38 11.08 -6.48 13.23
CA ILE A 38 10.80 -5.65 12.06
C ILE A 38 11.98 -5.65 11.09
N HIS A 39 13.21 -5.51 11.58
CA HIS A 39 14.39 -5.59 10.73
C HIS A 39 14.49 -6.95 10.02
N ALA A 40 14.34 -8.05 10.76
CA ALA A 40 14.38 -9.40 10.19
C ALA A 40 13.27 -9.62 9.15
N PHE A 41 12.10 -9.04 9.37
CA PHE A 41 11.00 -9.12 8.42
C PHE A 41 11.32 -8.39 7.11
N PHE A 42 11.82 -7.16 7.18
CA PHE A 42 12.23 -6.42 5.99
C PHE A 42 13.41 -7.06 5.25
N GLU A 43 14.39 -7.63 5.97
CA GLU A 43 15.44 -8.47 5.37
C GLU A 43 14.86 -9.70 4.68
N TYR A 44 13.88 -10.38 5.30
CA TYR A 44 13.21 -11.52 4.70
C TYR A 44 12.50 -11.14 3.39
N LEU A 45 11.74 -10.06 3.38
CA LEU A 45 11.06 -9.58 2.17
C LEU A 45 12.07 -9.20 1.07
N ASN A 46 13.18 -8.54 1.43
CA ASN A 46 14.22 -8.16 0.49
C ASN A 46 14.98 -9.36 -0.09
N ASN A 47 15.34 -10.34 0.76
CA ASN A 47 16.04 -11.57 0.33
C ASN A 47 15.19 -12.45 -0.59
N ASN A 48 13.86 -12.39 -0.44
CA ASN A 48 12.91 -13.06 -1.33
C ASN A 48 12.52 -12.21 -2.55
N GLN A 49 13.16 -11.06 -2.78
CA GLN A 49 12.91 -10.16 -3.91
C GLN A 49 11.46 -9.65 -3.99
N LEU A 50 10.77 -9.59 -2.85
CA LEU A 50 9.39 -9.10 -2.76
C LEU A 50 9.34 -7.57 -2.64
N ILE A 51 10.41 -6.99 -2.10
CA ILE A 51 10.65 -5.56 -2.07
C ILE A 51 12.12 -5.30 -2.40
N ILE A 52 12.43 -4.09 -2.84
CA ILE A 52 13.81 -3.62 -3.00
C ILE A 52 14.07 -2.60 -1.90
N ILE A 53 14.87 -3.00 -0.92
CA ILE A 53 15.41 -2.11 0.08
C ILE A 53 16.86 -1.81 -0.32
N SER A 54 17.16 -0.54 -0.54
CA SER A 54 18.55 -0.10 -0.59
C SER A 54 19.11 -0.21 0.83
N SER A 55 19.80 -1.30 1.14
CA SER A 55 20.55 -1.41 2.40
C SER A 55 21.59 -0.31 2.42
N TYR A 56 21.44 0.67 3.29
CA TYR A 56 22.44 1.71 3.45
C TYR A 56 23.51 1.15 4.36
N THR A 57 24.68 0.80 3.81
CA THR A 57 25.79 0.19 4.54
C THR A 57 26.31 1.01 5.73
N THR A 58 25.84 2.24 5.90
CA THR A 58 26.21 3.19 6.95
C THR A 58 25.12 3.43 8.01
N ILE A 59 23.90 2.90 7.84
CA ILE A 59 22.79 3.14 8.77
C ILE A 59 22.70 1.98 9.78
N THR A 60 22.34 2.28 11.03
CA THR A 60 22.15 1.26 12.07
C THR A 60 20.80 0.55 11.87
N LYS A 61 20.69 -0.70 12.33
CA LYS A 61 19.42 -1.47 12.28
C LYS A 61 18.23 -0.71 12.86
N SER A 62 18.43 0.02 13.96
CA SER A 62 17.38 0.83 14.58
C SER A 62 16.91 1.95 13.68
N SER A 63 17.82 2.61 12.97
CA SER A 63 17.48 3.70 12.05
C SER A 63 16.79 3.19 10.79
N GLU A 64 17.16 2.00 10.31
CA GLU A 64 16.42 1.34 9.21
C GLU A 64 15.00 0.98 9.64
N VAL A 65 14.82 0.40 10.82
CA VAL A 65 13.48 0.10 11.37
C VAL A 65 12.64 1.36 11.50
N ILE A 66 13.20 2.45 12.06
CA ILE A 66 12.48 3.73 12.14
C ILE A 66 12.05 4.17 10.74
N LEU A 67 12.97 4.20 9.78
CA LEU A 67 12.67 4.62 8.40
C LEU A 67 11.57 3.75 7.75
N PHE A 68 11.64 2.44 7.94
CA PHE A 68 10.65 1.54 7.36
C PHE A 68 9.30 1.65 8.04
N SER A 69 9.26 1.77 9.37
CA SER A 69 8.02 2.00 10.11
C SER A 69 7.40 3.34 9.72
N GLU A 70 8.18 4.43 9.60
CA GLU A 70 7.67 5.72 9.10
C GLU A 70 7.04 5.61 7.71
N LYS A 71 7.59 4.76 6.85
CA LYS A 71 7.13 4.62 5.48
C LYS A 71 5.94 3.67 5.34
N TYR A 72 5.95 2.57 6.07
CA TYR A 72 5.08 1.43 5.83
C TYR A 72 4.12 1.13 6.97
N TYR A 73 4.32 1.64 8.18
CA TYR A 73 3.39 1.40 9.26
C TYR A 73 2.25 2.42 9.26
N GLN A 74 1.02 1.90 9.14
CA GLN A 74 -0.21 2.66 9.26
C GLN A 74 -1.24 1.81 10.01
N GLY A 75 -1.35 2.06 11.32
CA GLY A 75 -2.35 1.45 12.19
C GLY A 75 -3.73 2.11 12.01
N HIS A 76 -4.68 1.78 12.90
CA HIS A 76 -6.02 2.37 12.86
C HIS A 76 -5.99 3.88 13.16
N ASP A 77 -5.37 4.24 14.29
CA ASP A 77 -5.26 5.62 14.79
C ASP A 77 -3.81 6.11 14.91
N THR A 78 -2.85 5.27 14.51
CA THR A 78 -1.42 5.53 14.69
C THR A 78 -0.66 5.36 13.37
N HIS A 79 0.55 5.93 13.30
CA HIS A 79 1.44 5.75 12.17
C HIS A 79 2.90 5.82 12.60
N GLY A 80 3.78 5.35 11.72
CA GLY A 80 5.22 5.46 11.93
C GLY A 80 5.77 4.59 13.06
N TYR A 81 7.02 4.84 13.44
CA TYR A 81 7.73 4.03 14.42
C TYR A 81 7.09 4.10 15.81
N GLU A 82 6.77 5.31 16.28
CA GLU A 82 6.19 5.49 17.61
C GLU A 82 4.78 4.87 17.69
N GLY A 83 3.99 5.00 16.61
CA GLY A 83 2.68 4.35 16.52
C GLY A 83 2.79 2.83 16.58
N ALA A 84 3.73 2.24 15.84
CA ALA A 84 3.95 0.80 15.86
C ALA A 84 4.36 0.29 17.25
N ILE A 85 5.23 1.02 17.95
CA ILE A 85 5.60 0.70 19.34
C ILE A 85 4.40 0.82 20.27
N TYR A 86 3.58 1.86 20.11
CA TYR A 86 2.39 2.07 20.93
C TYR A 86 1.38 0.93 20.76
N ASP A 87 1.12 0.50 19.53
CA ASP A 87 0.14 -0.56 19.24
C ASP A 87 0.60 -1.96 19.69
N ILE A 88 1.89 -2.12 19.94
CA ILE A 88 2.45 -3.34 20.51
C ILE A 88 2.43 -3.31 22.05
N THR A 89 2.67 -2.14 22.65
CA THR A 89 2.94 -2.02 24.09
C THR A 89 1.74 -1.55 24.91
N SER A 90 0.71 -1.01 24.28
CA SER A 90 -0.51 -0.56 24.96
C SER A 90 -1.29 -1.74 25.54
N GLN A 91 -1.93 -1.54 26.70
CA GLN A 91 -2.84 -2.54 27.26
C GLN A 91 -4.04 -2.72 26.32
N GLY A 92 -4.12 -3.87 25.65
CA GLY A 92 -5.11 -4.14 24.59
C GLY A 92 -4.59 -3.87 23.18
N GLY A 93 -3.29 -3.59 23.01
CA GLY A 93 -2.63 -3.52 21.70
C GLY A 93 -2.79 -4.81 20.91
N GLU A 94 -2.80 -4.69 19.59
CA GLU A 94 -3.07 -5.81 18.67
C GLU A 94 -1.85 -6.74 18.47
N GLY A 95 -0.73 -6.41 19.11
CA GLY A 95 0.49 -7.20 19.05
C GLY A 95 1.33 -6.95 17.81
N ILE A 96 2.48 -7.62 17.76
CA ILE A 96 3.45 -7.49 16.67
C ILE A 96 2.90 -8.08 15.36
N GLU A 97 2.03 -9.09 15.44
CA GLU A 97 1.32 -9.67 14.30
C GLU A 97 0.54 -8.60 13.54
N SER A 98 -0.28 -7.81 14.22
CA SER A 98 -1.05 -6.73 13.59
C SER A 98 -0.13 -5.68 12.97
N VAL A 99 0.99 -5.35 13.63
CA VAL A 99 1.97 -4.42 13.05
C VAL A 99 2.56 -4.95 11.74
N LEU A 100 2.91 -6.24 11.69
CA LEU A 100 3.40 -6.88 10.46
C LEU A 100 2.32 -6.92 9.37
N GLU A 101 1.07 -7.21 9.73
CA GLU A 101 -0.08 -7.17 8.81
C GLU A 101 -0.28 -5.77 8.21
N ALA A 102 -0.29 -4.74 9.05
CA ALA A 102 -0.43 -3.35 8.62
C ALA A 102 0.71 -2.92 7.67
N ILE A 103 1.94 -3.30 7.98
CA ILE A 103 3.11 -3.08 7.10
C ILE A 103 2.91 -3.77 5.75
N VAL A 104 2.49 -5.04 5.75
CA VAL A 104 2.26 -5.82 4.53
C VAL A 104 1.16 -5.20 3.66
N GLU A 105 0.03 -4.81 4.25
CA GLU A 105 -1.05 -4.13 3.53
C GLU A 105 -0.59 -2.81 2.93
N ARG A 106 0.24 -2.05 3.64
CA ARG A 106 0.81 -0.81 3.11
C ARG A 106 1.80 -1.06 1.97
N ILE A 107 2.62 -2.10 2.05
CA ILE A 107 3.53 -2.51 0.96
C ILE A 107 2.71 -2.93 -0.27
N LYS A 108 1.69 -3.79 -0.12
CA LYS A 108 0.79 -4.20 -1.21
C LYS A 108 0.19 -2.99 -1.92
N THR A 109 -0.33 -2.04 -1.15
CA THR A 109 -0.91 -0.80 -1.68
C THR A 109 0.14 0.01 -2.44
N THR A 110 1.34 0.17 -1.88
CA THR A 110 2.45 0.90 -2.49
C THR A 110 2.89 0.27 -3.83
N GLU A 111 3.01 -1.05 -3.91
CA GLU A 111 3.42 -1.73 -5.14
C GLU A 111 2.36 -1.64 -6.24
N LYS A 112 1.07 -1.72 -5.87
CA LYS A 112 -0.04 -1.49 -6.81
C LYS A 112 -0.03 -0.06 -7.34
N GLU A 113 0.16 0.93 -6.48
CA GLU A 113 0.26 2.34 -6.89
C GLU A 113 1.44 2.59 -7.84
N LYS A 114 2.62 2.00 -7.57
CA LYS A 114 3.77 2.06 -8.48
C LYS A 114 3.45 1.49 -9.85
N TYR A 115 2.77 0.34 -9.90
CA TYR A 115 2.38 -0.28 -11.17
C TYR A 115 1.40 0.60 -11.96
N ILE A 116 0.38 1.15 -11.29
CA ILE A 116 -0.57 2.09 -11.92
C ILE A 116 0.15 3.32 -12.45
N SER A 117 1.01 3.93 -11.63
CA SER A 117 1.78 5.12 -12.01
C SER A 117 2.70 4.84 -13.21
N TRP A 118 3.33 3.66 -13.24
CA TRP A 118 4.13 3.22 -14.38
C TRP A 118 3.29 3.05 -15.64
N LEU A 119 2.11 2.42 -15.57
CA LEU A 119 1.19 2.27 -16.70
C LEU A 119 0.77 3.63 -17.26
N ILE A 120 0.35 4.54 -16.39
CA ILE A 120 -0.07 5.89 -16.79
C ILE A 120 1.11 6.62 -17.45
N THR A 121 2.29 6.59 -16.81
CA THR A 121 3.47 7.27 -17.35
C THR A 121 3.88 6.70 -18.71
N LYS A 122 3.84 5.37 -18.87
CA LYS A 122 4.27 4.69 -20.09
C LYS A 122 3.29 4.84 -21.24
N TYR A 123 1.98 4.74 -20.96
CA TYR A 123 0.96 4.64 -22.00
C TYR A 123 0.11 5.90 -22.13
N PHE A 124 -0.27 6.55 -21.02
CA PHE A 124 -1.15 7.72 -21.07
C PHE A 124 -0.39 9.00 -21.38
N THR A 125 0.80 9.22 -20.80
CA THR A 125 1.56 10.47 -20.99
C THR A 125 1.91 10.74 -22.45
N LEU A 126 2.12 9.69 -23.26
CA LEU A 126 2.49 9.79 -24.66
C LEU A 126 1.32 10.08 -25.61
N LEU A 127 0.07 10.02 -25.13
CA LEU A 127 -1.10 10.30 -25.94
C LEU A 127 -1.25 11.80 -26.21
N ASP A 128 -1.87 12.13 -27.34
CA ASP A 128 -2.30 13.49 -27.64
C ASP A 128 -3.44 13.92 -26.70
N TRP A 129 -3.70 15.23 -26.66
CA TRP A 129 -4.65 15.81 -25.72
C TRP A 129 -6.08 15.33 -25.95
N ASP A 130 -6.50 15.16 -27.20
CA ASP A 130 -7.88 14.79 -27.53
C ASP A 130 -8.14 13.33 -27.12
N THR A 131 -7.18 12.44 -27.36
CA THR A 131 -7.24 11.05 -26.89
C THR A 131 -7.29 10.99 -25.36
N LYS A 132 -6.48 11.78 -24.65
CA LYS A 132 -6.52 11.86 -23.17
C LYS A 132 -7.89 12.33 -22.66
N ALA A 133 -8.43 13.39 -23.26
CA ALA A 133 -9.74 13.91 -22.91
C ALA A 133 -10.84 12.87 -23.15
N LYS A 134 -10.77 12.14 -24.26
CA LYS A 134 -11.72 11.06 -24.58
C LYS A 134 -11.70 9.95 -23.53
N ILE A 135 -10.52 9.46 -23.15
CA ILE A 135 -10.37 8.43 -22.11
C ILE A 135 -10.99 8.90 -20.79
N ILE A 136 -10.74 10.15 -20.39
CA ILE A 136 -11.32 10.71 -19.15
C ILE A 136 -12.84 10.79 -19.24
N SER A 137 -13.39 11.23 -20.38
CA SER A 137 -14.84 11.24 -20.59
C SER A 137 -15.44 9.84 -20.46
N GLU A 138 -14.81 8.82 -21.07
CA GLU A 138 -15.23 7.42 -20.94
C GLU A 138 -15.17 6.92 -19.50
N ILE A 139 -14.12 7.30 -18.74
CA ILE A 139 -14.00 6.99 -17.32
C ILE A 139 -15.14 7.61 -16.50
N ILE A 140 -15.45 8.90 -16.73
CA ILE A 140 -16.53 9.59 -16.01
C ILE A 140 -17.90 9.04 -16.41
N GLU A 141 -18.11 8.67 -17.67
CA GLU A 141 -19.35 8.05 -18.13
C GLU A 141 -19.55 6.67 -17.48
N GLN A 142 -18.52 5.83 -17.46
CA GLN A 142 -18.61 4.47 -16.95
C GLN A 142 -18.59 4.39 -15.42
N PHE A 143 -17.80 5.24 -14.75
CA PHE A 143 -17.54 5.18 -13.31
C PHE A 143 -18.02 6.43 -12.56
N GLY A 144 -18.75 7.33 -13.23
CA GLY A 144 -19.31 8.56 -12.67
C GLY A 144 -19.96 8.39 -11.30
N TYR A 145 -20.71 7.31 -11.12
CA TYR A 145 -21.43 6.99 -9.90
C TYR A 145 -20.51 6.76 -8.68
N LEU A 146 -19.23 6.48 -8.89
CA LEU A 146 -18.23 6.33 -7.82
C LEU A 146 -17.60 7.67 -7.40
N PHE A 147 -17.80 8.74 -8.16
CA PHE A 147 -17.19 10.03 -7.92
C PHE A 147 -18.14 10.99 -7.17
N PRO A 148 -17.61 11.83 -6.27
CA PRO A 148 -18.36 12.95 -5.71
C PRO A 148 -18.89 13.89 -6.80
N GLU A 149 -20.04 14.55 -6.57
CA GLU A 149 -20.63 15.50 -7.53
C GLU A 149 -19.64 16.58 -7.97
N GLN A 150 -18.81 17.07 -7.04
CA GLN A 150 -17.82 18.10 -7.32
C GLN A 150 -16.81 17.67 -8.38
N ILE A 151 -16.51 16.36 -8.51
CA ILE A 151 -15.60 15.84 -9.52
C ILE A 151 -16.31 15.67 -10.86
N LYS A 152 -17.59 15.26 -10.84
CA LYS A 152 -18.41 15.11 -12.05
C LYS A 152 -18.69 16.44 -12.74
N GLU A 153 -18.80 17.52 -11.99
CA GLU A 153 -19.01 18.88 -12.51
C GLU A 153 -17.74 19.53 -13.07
N LEU A 154 -16.55 18.96 -12.83
CA LEU A 154 -15.32 19.50 -13.37
C LEU A 154 -15.24 19.29 -14.89
N GLN A 155 -14.72 20.30 -15.57
CA GLN A 155 -14.40 20.18 -16.99
C GLN A 155 -13.33 19.09 -17.19
N ILE A 156 -13.50 18.29 -18.25
CA ILE A 156 -12.58 17.21 -18.65
C ILE A 156 -11.12 17.69 -18.71
N THR A 157 -10.89 18.91 -19.17
CA THR A 157 -9.55 19.53 -19.25
C THR A 157 -8.85 19.65 -17.90
N ARG A 158 -9.61 19.79 -16.79
CA ARG A 158 -9.10 19.82 -15.42
C ARG A 158 -8.90 18.42 -14.82
N LEU A 159 -9.57 17.42 -15.40
CA LEU A 159 -9.52 16.03 -14.96
C LEU A 159 -8.39 15.24 -15.63
N VAL A 160 -8.02 15.58 -16.87
CA VAL A 160 -6.91 14.93 -17.60
C VAL A 160 -5.60 14.85 -16.80
N PRO A 161 -5.11 15.92 -16.15
CA PRO A 161 -3.90 15.85 -15.33
C PRO A 161 -4.05 14.97 -14.07
N ARG A 162 -5.28 14.63 -13.68
CA ARG A 162 -5.63 13.89 -12.45
C ARG A 162 -5.99 12.43 -12.72
N ILE A 163 -5.64 11.89 -13.90
CA ILE A 163 -5.96 10.51 -14.26
C ILE A 163 -5.56 9.49 -13.18
N GLN A 164 -4.40 9.67 -12.56
CA GLN A 164 -3.92 8.76 -11.51
C GLN A 164 -4.82 8.79 -10.26
N GLU A 165 -5.25 9.98 -9.83
CA GLU A 165 -6.19 10.16 -8.72
C GLU A 165 -7.54 9.50 -9.03
N LEU A 166 -8.05 9.68 -10.26
CA LEU A 166 -9.32 9.10 -10.70
C LEU A 166 -9.28 7.57 -10.73
N VAL A 167 -8.21 6.99 -11.28
CA VAL A 167 -8.02 5.53 -11.34
C VAL A 167 -7.88 4.95 -9.93
N ASN A 168 -7.10 5.59 -9.06
CA ASN A 168 -6.94 5.14 -7.68
C ASN A 168 -8.28 5.17 -6.92
N LEU A 169 -9.08 6.22 -7.11
CA LEU A 169 -10.40 6.33 -6.48
C LEU A 169 -11.35 5.23 -6.97
N ILE A 170 -11.35 4.90 -8.26
CA ILE A 170 -12.17 3.79 -8.79
C ILE A 170 -11.76 2.47 -8.14
N ILE A 171 -10.46 2.19 -8.06
CA ILE A 171 -9.93 0.93 -7.52
C ILE A 171 -10.29 0.81 -6.03
N THR A 172 -10.03 1.86 -5.25
CA THR A 172 -10.32 1.87 -3.81
C THR A 172 -11.81 1.73 -3.55
N THR A 173 -12.67 2.50 -4.23
CA THR A 173 -14.12 2.44 -4.00
C THR A 173 -14.70 1.10 -4.41
N LYS A 174 -14.28 0.52 -5.55
CA LYS A 174 -14.71 -0.82 -5.93
C LYS A 174 -14.29 -1.86 -4.90
N ARG A 175 -13.04 -1.83 -4.42
CA ARG A 175 -12.54 -2.77 -3.41
C ARG A 175 -13.32 -2.66 -2.10
N THR A 176 -13.64 -1.44 -1.65
CA THR A 176 -14.47 -1.20 -0.46
C THR A 176 -15.89 -1.74 -0.63
N VAL A 177 -16.53 -1.48 -1.77
CA VAL A 177 -17.88 -1.98 -2.05
C VAL A 177 -17.91 -3.51 -2.13
N PHE A 178 -16.96 -4.14 -2.81
CA PHE A 178 -16.86 -5.61 -2.86
C PHE A 178 -16.48 -6.21 -1.50
N GLY A 179 -15.64 -5.53 -0.71
CA GLY A 179 -15.27 -5.96 0.64
C GLY A 179 -16.42 -5.90 1.65
N ILE A 180 -17.33 -4.93 1.51
CA ILE A 180 -18.55 -4.85 2.33
C ILE A 180 -19.55 -5.94 1.92
N LEU A 181 -19.77 -6.14 0.61
CA LEU A 181 -20.73 -7.13 0.11
C LEU A 181 -20.32 -8.58 0.39
N ASN A 182 -19.03 -8.88 0.51
CA ASN A 182 -18.53 -10.21 0.87
C ASN A 182 -18.43 -10.45 2.39
N ARG A 183 -18.77 -9.46 3.23
CA ARG A 183 -18.83 -9.58 4.70
C ARG A 183 -20.27 -9.60 5.24
N SER A 184 -21.27 -9.58 4.36
CA SER A 184 -22.71 -9.72 4.64
C SER A 184 -23.25 -11.04 4.15
#